data_AF-A0A415PN54-F1
#
_entry.id   AF-A0A415PN54-F1
#
_cell.length_a   1.000
_cell.length_b   1.000
_cell.length_c   1.000
_cell.angle_alpha   90.00
_cell.angle_beta   90.00
_cell.angle_gamma   90.00
#
_symmetry.space_group_name_H-M   'P 1'
#
loop_
_entity.id
_entity.type
_entity.pdbx_description
1 polymer ?
#
loop_
_entity_poly.entity_id
_entity_poly.type
_entity_poly.pdbx_seq_one_letter_code
_entity_poly.pdbx_strand_id
1 'polypeptide(L)'
;MNPIIVIAIIIIWLYILSVTKRAKLHAWSFMWGSLGLFVIMMMTVQPLLTMPLARCVAAMAGIVGDVTGAFTAYFKYGIIFIHTGASSMTLLIDFECSGIIEIMAFLSLLIFFNVYNWSEKLMIGIGGFCYIMLCNVLRIVMICLAVHFLGMNAYYVFHTFIGRIFFYVLSVYLYFYVFTKPQIVKMKVGNFSYGKNNS
;
A
#
# COMPACT_ATOMS: atom_id res chain seq x y z
N MET A 1 23.57 1.14 -5.04
CA MET A 1 23.72 0.13 -3.96
C MET A 1 24.57 -1.01 -4.48
N ASN A 2 25.58 -1.46 -3.73
CA ASN A 2 26.45 -2.53 -4.21
C ASN A 2 25.65 -3.85 -4.26
N PRO A 3 25.49 -4.50 -5.42
CA PRO A 3 24.68 -5.71 -5.57
C PRO A 3 25.10 -6.83 -4.60
N ILE A 4 26.37 -6.84 -4.18
CA ILE A 4 26.92 -7.79 -3.20
C ILE A 4 26.21 -7.66 -1.84
N ILE A 5 25.92 -6.43 -1.39
CA ILE A 5 25.28 -6.16 -0.10
C ILE A 5 23.83 -6.68 -0.13
N VAL A 6 23.12 -6.47 -1.23
CA VAL A 6 21.73 -6.94 -1.40
C VAL A 6 21.67 -8.46 -1.36
N ILE A 7 22.59 -9.13 -2.04
CA ILE A 7 22.68 -10.60 -2.05
C ILE A 7 22.97 -11.13 -0.64
N ALA A 8 23.90 -10.50 0.09
CA ALA A 8 24.19 -10.89 1.47
C ALA A 8 22.97 -10.78 2.39
N ILE A 9 22.19 -9.69 2.28
CA ILE A 9 20.95 -9.50 3.04
C ILE A 9 19.93 -10.59 2.71
N ILE A 10 19.75 -10.93 1.44
CA ILE A 10 18.82 -11.99 1.02
C ILE A 10 19.25 -13.35 1.60
N ILE A 11 20.54 -13.68 1.57
CA ILE A 11 21.06 -14.94 2.14
C ILE A 11 20.80 -15.01 3.65
N ILE A 12 21.10 -13.93 4.38
CA ILE A 12 20.85 -13.85 5.83
C ILE A 12 19.36 -14.00 6.13
N TRP A 13 18.50 -13.33 5.36
CA TRP A 13 17.05 -13.41 5.51
C TRP A 13 16.51 -14.84 5.26
N LEU A 14 16.96 -15.50 4.20
CA LEU A 14 16.60 -16.89 3.90
C LEU A 14 17.08 -17.85 5.01
N TYR A 15 18.25 -17.60 5.59
CA TYR A 15 18.75 -18.37 6.72
C TYR A 15 17.84 -18.22 7.96
N ILE A 16 17.45 -17.00 8.31
CA ILE A 16 16.52 -16.73 9.44
C ILE A 16 15.17 -17.42 9.19
N LEU A 17 14.64 -17.36 7.98
CA LEU A 17 13.40 -18.05 7.60
C LEU A 17 13.52 -19.57 7.74
N SER A 18 14.64 -20.15 7.32
CA SER A 18 14.90 -21.59 7.45
C SER A 18 14.96 -22.02 8.92
N VAL A 19 15.66 -21.26 9.77
CA VAL A 19 15.79 -21.54 11.21
C VAL A 19 14.43 -21.44 11.92
N THR A 20 13.68 -20.36 11.68
CA THR A 20 12.36 -20.16 12.31
C THR A 20 11.33 -21.20 11.87
N LYS A 21 11.38 -21.64 10.62
CA LYS A 21 10.54 -22.73 10.11
C LYS A 21 10.89 -24.08 10.74
N ARG A 22 12.18 -24.39 10.90
CA ARG A 22 12.63 -25.61 11.61
C ARG A 22 12.23 -25.62 13.09
N ALA A 23 12.23 -24.46 13.72
CA ALA A 23 11.80 -24.30 15.12
C ALA A 23 10.27 -24.36 15.33
N LYS A 24 9.47 -24.54 14.26
CA LYS A 24 7.99 -24.51 14.29
C LYS A 24 7.39 -23.22 14.89
N LEU A 25 8.14 -22.12 14.85
CA LEU A 25 7.71 -20.82 15.37
C LEU A 25 6.96 -20.04 14.28
N HIS A 26 5.68 -20.35 14.11
CA HIS A 26 4.84 -19.76 13.05
C HIS A 26 4.74 -18.23 13.10
N ALA A 27 4.60 -17.64 14.30
CA ALA A 27 4.52 -16.19 14.46
C ALA A 27 5.84 -15.48 14.09
N TRP A 28 6.98 -16.05 14.51
CA TRP A 28 8.29 -15.49 14.22
C TRP A 28 8.64 -15.60 12.73
N SER A 29 8.27 -16.71 12.09
CA SER A 29 8.44 -16.89 10.65
C SER A 29 7.61 -15.87 9.85
N PHE A 30 6.38 -15.58 10.30
CA PHE A 30 5.53 -14.54 9.68
C PHE A 30 6.13 -13.14 9.82
N MET A 31 6.57 -12.76 11.02
CA MET A 31 7.08 -11.42 11.30
C MET A 31 8.40 -11.15 10.56
N TRP A 32 9.40 -12.04 10.69
CA TRP A 32 10.68 -11.89 9.99
C TRP A 32 10.56 -12.10 8.47
N GLY A 33 9.62 -12.93 8.04
CA GLY A 33 9.29 -13.11 6.63
C GLY A 33 8.75 -11.84 5.99
N SER A 34 7.63 -11.33 6.51
CA SER A 34 6.98 -10.12 5.97
C SER A 34 7.89 -8.89 6.07
N LEU A 35 8.56 -8.67 7.21
CA LEU A 35 9.46 -7.54 7.40
C LEU A 35 10.68 -7.62 6.47
N GLY A 36 11.34 -8.78 6.38
CA GLY A 36 12.50 -8.92 5.51
C GLY A 36 12.14 -8.80 4.03
N LEU A 37 11.00 -9.37 3.61
CA LEU A 37 10.51 -9.21 2.24
C LEU A 37 10.20 -7.74 1.92
N PHE A 38 9.58 -7.01 2.85
CA PHE A 38 9.33 -5.58 2.71
C PHE A 38 10.62 -4.78 2.50
N VAL A 39 11.65 -5.01 3.32
CA VAL A 39 12.94 -4.33 3.21
C VAL A 39 13.63 -4.67 1.87
N ILE A 40 13.64 -5.94 1.47
CA ILE A 40 14.23 -6.37 0.19
C ILE A 40 13.51 -5.69 -0.98
N MET A 41 12.19 -5.65 -0.95
CA MET A 41 11.42 -4.95 -1.97
C MET A 41 11.74 -3.45 -1.95
N MET A 42 11.78 -2.79 -0.79
CA MET A 42 12.14 -1.36 -0.69
C MET A 42 13.52 -1.07 -1.28
N MET A 43 14.49 -1.96 -1.08
CA MET A 43 15.84 -1.81 -1.61
C MET A 43 15.95 -2.01 -3.12
N THR A 44 15.16 -2.92 -3.70
CA THR A 44 15.32 -3.38 -5.09
C THR A 44 14.22 -2.90 -6.03
N VAL A 45 12.97 -2.97 -5.58
CA VAL A 45 11.75 -2.73 -6.37
C VAL A 45 11.33 -1.26 -6.31
N GLN A 46 11.50 -0.59 -5.17
CA GLN A 46 11.14 0.83 -5.00
C GLN A 46 11.69 1.73 -6.13
N PRO A 47 13.01 1.77 -6.41
CA PRO A 47 13.55 2.69 -7.41
C PRO A 47 13.05 2.41 -8.84
N LEU A 48 12.63 1.17 -9.12
CA LEU A 48 12.12 0.77 -10.43
C LEU A 48 10.63 1.14 -10.60
N LEU A 49 9.83 0.91 -9.55
CA LEU A 49 8.37 1.05 -9.61
C LEU A 49 7.85 2.42 -9.19
N THR A 50 8.63 3.27 -8.52
CA THR A 50 8.18 4.61 -8.12
C THR A 50 7.72 5.45 -9.31
N MET A 51 8.51 5.51 -10.38
CA MET A 51 8.20 6.27 -11.58
C MET A 51 6.90 5.79 -12.27
N PRO A 52 6.74 4.51 -12.67
CA PRO A 52 5.51 4.09 -13.31
C PRO A 52 4.27 4.28 -12.43
N LEU A 53 4.37 4.00 -11.11
CA LEU A 53 3.26 4.27 -10.19
C LEU A 53 2.93 5.76 -10.14
N ALA A 54 3.94 6.64 -9.99
CA ALA A 54 3.73 8.09 -9.99
C ALA A 54 3.04 8.58 -11.27
N ARG A 55 3.40 8.03 -12.44
CA ARG A 55 2.73 8.33 -13.71
C ARG A 55 1.26 7.90 -13.69
N CYS A 56 0.97 6.71 -13.16
CA CYS A 56 -0.40 6.21 -13.02
C CYS A 56 -1.22 7.07 -12.05
N VAL A 57 -0.67 7.44 -10.89
CA VAL A 57 -1.34 8.33 -9.93
C VAL A 57 -1.62 9.68 -10.58
N ALA A 58 -0.62 10.27 -11.24
CA ALA A 58 -0.78 11.52 -11.96
C ALA A 58 -1.90 11.41 -13.00
N ALA A 59 -1.91 10.34 -13.81
CA ALA A 59 -2.93 10.07 -14.84
C ALA A 59 -4.34 10.09 -14.26
N MET A 60 -4.57 9.33 -13.19
CA MET A 60 -5.88 9.26 -12.56
C MET A 60 -6.27 10.56 -11.85
N ALA A 61 -5.31 11.23 -11.19
CA ALA A 61 -5.56 12.54 -10.59
C ALA A 61 -5.88 13.60 -11.64
N GLY A 62 -5.22 13.57 -12.80
CA GLY A 62 -5.46 14.50 -13.90
C GLY A 62 -6.86 14.42 -14.48
N ILE A 63 -7.46 13.23 -14.53
CA ILE A 63 -8.88 13.09 -14.93
C ILE A 63 -9.78 13.95 -14.02
N VAL A 64 -9.50 13.97 -12.72
CA VAL A 64 -10.25 14.80 -11.77
C VAL A 64 -9.89 16.29 -11.93
N GLY A 65 -8.62 16.59 -12.21
CA GLY A 65 -8.14 17.95 -12.53
C GLY A 65 -8.85 18.54 -13.75
N ASP A 66 -8.98 17.78 -14.84
CA ASP A 66 -9.64 18.20 -16.08
C ASP A 66 -11.14 18.44 -15.88
N VAL A 67 -11.80 17.61 -15.06
CA VAL A 67 -13.23 17.77 -14.73
C VAL A 67 -13.47 18.98 -13.82
N THR A 68 -12.58 19.24 -12.87
CA THR A 68 -12.74 20.32 -11.89
C THR A 68 -12.16 21.66 -12.36
N GLY A 69 -11.25 21.64 -13.34
CA GLY A 69 -10.48 22.80 -13.79
C GLY A 69 -9.46 23.32 -12.76
N ALA A 70 -9.23 22.59 -11.66
CA ALA A 70 -8.45 23.08 -10.51
C ALA A 70 -6.93 22.94 -10.69
N PHE A 71 -6.48 21.94 -11.46
CA PHE A 71 -5.06 21.64 -11.65
C PHE A 71 -4.82 20.86 -12.95
N THR A 72 -3.62 21.00 -13.52
CA THR A 72 -3.18 20.29 -14.73
C THR A 72 -2.13 19.24 -14.36
N ALA A 73 -2.24 18.04 -14.92
CA ALA A 73 -1.34 16.93 -14.58
C ALA A 73 -0.41 16.59 -15.75
N TYR A 74 0.90 16.62 -15.48
CA TYR A 74 1.95 16.24 -16.43
C TYR A 74 2.40 14.79 -16.18
N PHE A 75 1.61 13.86 -16.73
CA PHE A 75 1.74 12.42 -16.46
C PHE A 75 3.12 11.84 -16.75
N LYS A 76 3.82 12.34 -17.79
CA LYS A 76 5.15 11.82 -18.19
C LYS A 76 6.19 11.94 -17.07
N TYR A 77 6.09 13.01 -16.29
CA TYR A 77 7.04 13.37 -15.23
C TYR A 77 6.51 13.09 -13.82
N GLY A 78 5.23 12.71 -13.67
CA GLY A 78 4.62 12.54 -12.35
C GLY A 78 4.50 13.87 -11.59
N ILE A 79 4.24 14.97 -12.31
CA ILE A 79 4.13 16.31 -11.73
C ILE A 79 2.69 16.79 -11.89
N ILE A 80 2.15 17.43 -10.86
CA ILE A 80 0.85 18.11 -10.90
C ILE A 80 1.08 19.61 -10.73
N PHE A 81 0.54 20.40 -11.64
CA PHE A 81 0.64 21.85 -11.64
C PHE A 81 -0.69 22.45 -11.19
N ILE A 82 -0.65 23.20 -10.09
CA ILE A 82 -1.82 23.82 -9.48
C ILE A 82 -1.75 25.31 -9.76
N HIS A 83 -2.74 25.83 -10.48
CA HIS A 83 -2.89 27.25 -10.73
C HIS A 83 -3.68 27.87 -9.58
N THR A 84 -3.04 28.70 -8.76
CA THR A 84 -3.73 29.62 -7.85
C THR A 84 -3.61 31.02 -8.44
N GLY A 85 -4.67 31.84 -8.41
CA GLY A 85 -4.75 33.10 -9.18
C GLY A 85 -3.53 34.03 -9.11
N ALA A 86 -2.78 34.05 -8.01
CA ALA A 86 -1.57 34.87 -7.84
C ALA A 86 -0.24 34.07 -7.86
N SER A 87 -0.28 32.74 -7.79
CA SER A 87 0.92 31.89 -7.66
C SER A 87 0.66 30.47 -8.16
N SER A 88 1.59 29.92 -8.93
CA SER A 88 1.55 28.50 -9.30
C SER A 88 2.40 27.65 -8.36
N MET A 89 1.92 26.45 -8.06
CA MET A 89 2.66 25.44 -7.31
C MET A 89 2.76 24.16 -8.14
N THR A 90 3.97 23.62 -8.22
CA THR A 90 4.23 22.28 -8.76
C THR A 90 4.34 21.27 -7.63
N LEU A 91 3.51 20.24 -7.65
CA LEU A 91 3.58 19.08 -6.76
C LEU A 91 4.27 17.93 -7.50
N LEU A 92 5.44 17.53 -7.00
CA LEU A 92 6.16 16.34 -7.46
C LEU A 92 5.64 15.11 -6.71
N ILE A 93 5.27 14.06 -7.44
CA ILE A 93 4.82 12.81 -6.81
C ILE A 93 6.05 11.99 -6.40
N ASP A 94 6.45 12.14 -5.14
CA ASP A 94 7.51 11.35 -4.53
C ASP A 94 7.06 9.91 -4.20
N PHE A 95 7.98 9.09 -3.68
CA PHE A 95 7.69 7.71 -3.29
C PHE A 95 6.58 7.60 -2.22
N GLU A 96 6.41 8.59 -1.36
CA GLU A 96 5.30 8.61 -0.40
C GLU A 96 3.97 8.83 -1.10
N CYS A 97 3.95 9.71 -2.11
CA CYS A 97 2.77 10.07 -2.89
C CYS A 97 2.43 9.08 -4.00
N SER A 98 3.35 8.20 -4.38
CA SER A 98 3.08 7.15 -5.37
C SER A 98 2.29 5.97 -4.80
N GLY A 99 2.20 5.85 -3.47
CA GLY A 99 1.52 4.73 -2.79
C GLY A 99 2.32 3.43 -2.78
N ILE A 100 3.59 3.49 -3.18
CA ILE A 100 4.44 2.31 -3.34
C ILE A 100 4.77 1.65 -2.01
N ILE A 101 5.00 2.43 -0.95
CA ILE A 101 5.34 1.91 0.39
C ILE A 101 4.20 1.03 0.88
N GLU A 102 2.96 1.46 0.69
CA GLU A 102 1.79 0.79 1.24
C GLU A 102 1.40 -0.45 0.44
N ILE A 103 1.58 -0.40 -0.88
CA ILE A 103 1.45 -1.58 -1.74
C ILE A 103 2.45 -2.67 -1.33
N MET A 104 3.71 -2.29 -1.09
CA MET A 104 4.77 -3.23 -0.71
C MET A 104 4.54 -3.79 0.68
N ALA A 105 4.13 -2.96 1.64
CA ALA A 105 3.76 -3.39 2.99
C ALA A 105 2.58 -4.36 2.97
N PHE A 106 1.56 -4.08 2.14
CA PHE A 106 0.40 -4.96 1.98
C PHE A 106 0.79 -6.31 1.37
N LEU A 107 1.56 -6.29 0.28
CA LEU A 107 1.97 -7.49 -0.43
C LEU A 107 2.89 -8.37 0.43
N SER A 108 3.81 -7.77 1.18
CA SER A 108 4.73 -8.50 2.04
C SER A 108 3.99 -9.24 3.17
N LEU A 109 2.98 -8.61 3.76
CA LEU A 109 2.12 -9.23 4.76
C LEU A 109 1.27 -10.35 4.15
N LEU A 110 0.67 -10.12 2.97
CA LEU A 110 -0.21 -11.08 2.29
C LEU A 110 0.52 -12.37 1.88
N ILE A 111 1.78 -12.26 1.42
CA ILE A 111 2.57 -13.42 0.99
C ILE A 111 2.82 -14.38 2.16
N PHE A 112 3.20 -13.85 3.33
CA PHE A 112 3.48 -14.67 4.52
C PHE A 112 2.23 -15.09 5.28
N PHE A 113 1.06 -14.54 4.95
CA PHE A 113 -0.19 -14.87 5.62
C PHE A 113 -0.66 -16.29 5.28
N ASN A 114 -0.57 -17.22 6.23
CA ASN A 114 -0.82 -18.64 5.99
C ASN A 114 -2.31 -19.06 5.98
N VAL A 115 -3.23 -18.09 6.06
CA VAL A 115 -4.68 -18.35 6.12
C VAL A 115 -5.28 -18.53 4.72
N TYR A 116 -4.67 -17.95 3.69
CA TYR A 116 -5.16 -17.97 2.31
C TYR A 116 -4.40 -18.98 1.44
N ASN A 117 -5.11 -19.58 0.48
CA ASN A 117 -4.52 -20.35 -0.60
C ASN A 117 -3.76 -19.45 -1.58
N TRP A 118 -2.83 -20.02 -2.36
CA TRP A 118 -2.04 -19.26 -3.33
C TRP A 118 -2.90 -18.46 -4.33
N SER A 119 -3.98 -19.05 -4.86
CA SER A 119 -4.88 -18.36 -5.78
C SER A 119 -5.69 -17.24 -5.09
N GLU A 120 -6.11 -17.46 -3.84
CA GLU A 120 -6.81 -16.44 -3.04
C GLU A 120 -5.87 -15.25 -2.77
N LYS A 121 -4.60 -15.53 -2.41
CA LYS A 121 -3.58 -14.50 -2.22
C LYS A 121 -3.37 -13.66 -3.47
N LEU A 122 -3.33 -14.28 -4.65
CA LEU A 122 -3.15 -13.54 -5.89
C LEU A 122 -4.33 -12.61 -6.16
N MET A 123 -5.57 -13.12 -6.05
CA MET A 123 -6.78 -12.32 -6.29
C MET A 123 -6.89 -11.16 -5.30
N ILE A 124 -6.65 -11.43 -4.01
CA ILE A 124 -6.67 -10.41 -2.95
C ILE A 124 -5.51 -9.42 -3.13
N GLY A 125 -4.36 -9.90 -3.62
CA GLY A 125 -3.21 -9.07 -3.96
C GLY A 125 -3.55 -8.03 -5.02
N ILE A 126 -4.17 -8.46 -6.12
CA ILE A 126 -4.61 -7.56 -7.20
C ILE A 126 -5.69 -6.60 -6.70
N GLY A 127 -6.70 -7.11 -5.96
CA GLY A 127 -7.76 -6.27 -5.41
C GLY A 127 -7.23 -5.21 -4.43
N GLY A 128 -6.32 -5.59 -3.53
CA GLY A 128 -5.68 -4.68 -2.59
C GLY A 128 -4.77 -3.67 -3.27
N PHE A 129 -4.02 -4.08 -4.31
CA PHE A 129 -3.23 -3.16 -5.15
C PHE A 129 -4.11 -2.07 -5.77
N CYS A 130 -5.20 -2.45 -6.43
CA CYS A 130 -6.14 -1.50 -7.03
C CYS A 130 -6.78 -0.57 -5.98
N TYR A 131 -7.14 -1.11 -4.82
CA TYR A 131 -7.74 -0.33 -3.74
C TYR A 131 -6.78 0.71 -3.17
N ILE A 132 -5.54 0.32 -2.82
CA ILE A 132 -4.53 1.24 -2.27
C ILE A 132 -4.21 2.33 -3.30
N MET A 133 -4.10 1.94 -4.58
CA MET A 133 -3.86 2.87 -5.66
C MET A 133 -4.97 3.93 -5.76
N LEU A 134 -6.24 3.53 -5.67
CA LEU A 134 -7.38 4.44 -5.69
C LEU A 134 -7.40 5.35 -4.46
N CYS A 135 -7.14 4.81 -3.26
CA CYS A 135 -7.06 5.61 -2.03
C CYS A 135 -5.95 6.66 -2.12
N ASN A 136 -4.83 6.29 -2.74
CA ASN A 136 -3.73 7.21 -2.95
C ASN A 136 -4.08 8.34 -3.94
N VAL A 137 -4.77 8.03 -5.04
CA VAL A 137 -5.29 9.05 -5.96
C VAL A 137 -6.22 10.02 -5.22
N LEU A 138 -7.16 9.50 -4.42
CA LEU A 138 -8.06 10.33 -3.62
C LEU A 138 -7.31 11.26 -2.66
N ARG A 139 -6.23 10.77 -2.04
CA ARG A 139 -5.35 11.59 -1.19
C ARG A 139 -4.75 12.75 -1.98
N ILE A 140 -4.18 12.50 -3.15
CA ILE A 140 -3.56 13.57 -3.96
C ILE A 140 -4.62 14.56 -4.43
N VAL A 141 -5.75 14.09 -4.94
CA VAL A 141 -6.86 14.95 -5.39
C VAL A 141 -7.34 15.87 -4.27
N MET A 142 -7.49 15.34 -3.05
CA MET A 142 -7.85 16.13 -1.88
C MET A 142 -6.84 17.25 -1.60
N ILE A 143 -5.54 16.95 -1.69
CA ILE A 143 -4.47 17.95 -1.49
C ILE A 143 -4.55 19.02 -2.58
N CYS A 144 -4.69 18.62 -3.85
CA CYS A 144 -4.74 19.56 -4.97
C CYS A 144 -5.95 20.50 -4.90
N LEU A 145 -7.13 19.98 -4.56
CA LEU A 145 -8.34 20.79 -4.37
C LEU A 145 -8.20 21.74 -3.17
N ALA A 146 -7.65 21.26 -2.05
CA ALA A 146 -7.42 22.09 -0.88
C ALA A 146 -6.48 23.26 -1.18
N VAL A 147 -5.39 23.03 -1.90
CA VAL A 147 -4.43 24.08 -2.29
C VAL A 147 -5.08 25.09 -3.25
N HIS A 148 -5.92 24.65 -4.18
CA HIS A 148 -6.60 25.55 -5.11
C HIS A 148 -7.55 26.52 -4.38
N PHE A 149 -8.30 26.06 -3.38
CA PHE A 149 -9.27 26.89 -2.64
C PHE A 149 -8.66 27.67 -1.47
N LEU A 150 -7.71 27.09 -0.73
CA LEU A 150 -7.16 27.65 0.52
C LEU A 150 -5.76 28.27 0.33
N GLY A 151 -5.19 28.17 -0.87
CA GLY A 151 -3.88 28.69 -1.21
C GLY A 151 -2.71 27.82 -0.75
N MET A 152 -1.48 28.28 -1.01
CA MET A 152 -0.25 27.50 -0.83
C MET A 152 0.04 27.09 0.63
N ASN A 153 -0.38 27.90 1.61
CA ASN A 153 -0.17 27.62 3.03
C ASN A 153 -0.90 26.33 3.49
N ALA A 154 -1.99 25.97 2.80
CA ALA A 154 -2.73 24.75 3.10
C ALA A 154 -1.98 23.48 2.67
N TYR A 155 -1.03 23.57 1.73
CA TYR A 155 -0.31 22.41 1.21
C TYR A 155 0.36 21.60 2.33
N TYR A 156 1.09 22.27 3.23
CA TYR A 156 1.80 21.59 4.31
C TYR A 156 0.84 20.82 5.22
N VAL A 157 -0.25 21.45 5.66
CA VAL A 157 -1.23 20.84 6.58
C VAL A 157 -1.96 19.68 5.91
N PHE A 158 -2.40 19.86 4.66
CA PHE A 158 -3.13 18.83 3.93
C PHE A 158 -2.27 17.65 3.51
N HIS A 159 -1.03 17.90 3.08
CA HIS A 159 -0.12 16.85 2.66
C HIS A 159 0.40 16.02 3.83
N THR A 160 0.81 16.67 4.93
CA THR A 160 1.48 15.98 6.04
C THR A 160 0.50 15.33 7.02
N PHE A 161 -0.63 15.97 7.29
CA PHE A 161 -1.59 15.49 8.29
C PHE A 161 -2.85 14.91 7.65
N ILE A 162 -3.66 15.77 7.02
CA ILE A 162 -5.04 15.42 6.64
C ILE A 162 -5.06 14.29 5.61
N GLY A 163 -4.28 14.42 4.55
CA GLY A 163 -4.19 13.43 3.48
C GLY A 163 -3.64 12.09 3.98
N ARG A 164 -2.66 12.11 4.89
CA ARG A 164 -2.12 10.88 5.52
C ARG A 164 -3.16 10.20 6.40
N ILE A 165 -3.84 10.95 7.26
CA ILE A 165 -4.90 10.41 8.13
C ILE A 165 -6.01 9.78 7.29
N PHE A 166 -6.51 10.50 6.28
CA PHE A 166 -7.55 9.99 5.38
C PHE A 166 -7.14 8.68 4.72
N PHE A 167 -5.94 8.64 4.14
CA PHE A 167 -5.42 7.48 3.46
C PHE A 167 -5.17 6.29 4.42
N TYR A 168 -4.69 6.52 5.63
CA TYR A 168 -4.50 5.46 6.62
C TYR A 168 -5.81 4.90 7.16
N VAL A 169 -6.85 5.72 7.35
CA VAL A 169 -8.18 5.22 7.73
C VAL A 169 -8.73 4.24 6.68
N LEU A 170 -8.63 4.60 5.40
CA LEU A 170 -9.04 3.71 4.30
C LEU A 170 -8.15 2.46 4.21
N SER A 171 -6.84 2.61 4.44
CA SER A 171 -5.92 1.48 4.46
C SER A 171 -6.28 0.52 5.60
N VAL A 172 -6.50 1.01 6.83
CA VAL A 172 -6.92 0.19 7.98
C VAL A 172 -8.22 -0.57 7.68
N TYR A 173 -9.17 0.06 6.99
CA TYR A 173 -10.37 -0.61 6.52
C TYR A 173 -10.06 -1.80 5.60
N LEU A 174 -9.18 -1.63 4.61
CA LEU A 174 -8.71 -2.74 3.77
C LEU A 174 -8.04 -3.84 4.61
N TYR A 175 -7.14 -3.49 5.53
CA TYR A 175 -6.43 -4.44 6.39
C TYR A 175 -7.40 -5.26 7.25
N PHE A 176 -8.45 -4.64 7.78
CA PHE A 176 -9.47 -5.35 8.54
C PHE A 176 -10.17 -6.44 7.71
N TYR A 177 -10.59 -6.10 6.48
CA TYR A 177 -11.25 -7.05 5.58
C TYR A 177 -10.34 -8.16 5.08
N VAL A 178 -9.07 -7.84 4.81
CA VAL A 178 -8.11 -8.79 4.24
C VAL A 178 -7.46 -9.69 5.30
N PHE A 179 -7.16 -9.17 6.49
CA PHE A 179 -6.43 -9.95 7.50
C PHE A 179 -7.30 -10.38 8.68
N THR A 180 -8.16 -9.49 9.20
CA THR A 180 -8.93 -9.77 10.43
C THR A 180 -10.16 -10.64 10.17
N LYS A 181 -10.99 -10.27 9.20
CA LYS A 181 -12.23 -11.00 8.89
C LYS A 181 -12.00 -12.50 8.56
N PRO A 182 -11.02 -12.89 7.73
CA PRO A 182 -10.80 -14.30 7.39
C PRO A 182 -10.23 -15.11 8.56
N GLN A 183 -9.41 -14.50 9.42
CA GLN A 183 -8.97 -15.14 10.66
C GLN A 183 -10.17 -15.52 11.52
N ILE A 184 -11.09 -14.59 11.74
CA ILE A 184 -12.31 -14.83 12.54
C ILE A 184 -13.19 -15.90 11.90
N VAL A 185 -13.40 -15.85 10.59
CA VAL A 185 -14.27 -16.82 9.89
C VAL A 185 -13.68 -18.22 9.90
N LYS A 186 -12.37 -18.37 9.65
CA LYS A 186 -11.70 -19.69 9.61
C LYS A 186 -11.36 -20.25 11.00
N MET A 187 -11.37 -19.42 12.04
CA MET A 187 -11.25 -19.85 13.45
C MET A 187 -12.59 -20.27 14.08
N LYS A 188 -13.72 -20.24 13.36
CA LYS A 188 -14.99 -20.76 13.91
C LYS A 188 -14.80 -22.20 14.38
N VAL A 189 -14.72 -22.35 15.69
CA VAL A 189 -14.80 -23.61 16.43
C VAL A 189 -15.99 -24.40 15.90
N GLY A 190 -15.75 -25.69 15.67
CA GLY A 190 -16.54 -26.57 14.80
C GLY A 190 -18.04 -26.45 14.93
N ASN A 191 -18.72 -26.77 13.83
CA ASN A 191 -20.16 -26.96 13.79
C ASN A 191 -20.52 -28.05 14.82
N PHE A 192 -21.08 -27.65 15.97
CA PHE A 192 -21.57 -28.61 16.96
C PHE A 192 -22.80 -29.30 16.39
N SER A 193 -22.60 -30.47 15.80
CA SER A 193 -23.68 -31.39 15.48
C SER A 193 -24.07 -32.12 16.77
N TYR A 194 -25.23 -31.79 17.34
CA TYR A 194 -25.82 -32.60 18.39
C TYR A 194 -26.14 -33.98 17.79
N GLY A 195 -25.48 -35.02 18.30
CA GLY A 195 -25.81 -36.40 17.95
C GLY A 195 -27.27 -36.66 18.28
N LYS A 196 -28.07 -37.05 17.28
CA LYS A 196 -29.40 -37.61 17.50
C LYS A 196 -29.22 -38.90 18.29
N ASN A 197 -29.61 -38.90 19.56
CA ASN A 197 -29.86 -40.13 20.29
C ASN A 197 -31.06 -40.82 19.63
N ASN A 198 -30.80 -41.90 18.90
CA ASN A 198 -31.84 -42.85 18.53
C ASN A 198 -32.15 -43.69 19.78
N SER A 199 -33.29 -43.39 20.41
CA SER A 199 -34.00 -44.28 21.34
C SER A 199 -34.95 -45.18 20.59
#